data_AF-A0A7T0G4J3-F1
#
_entry.id   AF-A0A7T0G4J3-F1
#
_cell.length_a   1.000
_cell.length_b   1.000
_cell.length_c   1.000
_cell.angle_alpha   90.00
_cell.angle_beta   90.00
_cell.angle_gamma   90.00
#
_symmetry.space_group_name_H-M   'P 1'
#
loop_
_entity.id
_entity.type
_entity.pdbx_description
1 polymer ?
#
loop_
_entity_poly.entity_id
_entity_poly.type
_entity_poly.pdbx_seq_one_letter_code
_entity_poly.pdbx_strand_id
1 'polypeptide(L)'
;MSEPAEVKRILVIRSATRILNATLEALKKEFPDSRISLLSPQAASASEETHPLVDEVVTLDVKGRMTLCALGMKQFRQLRRKKFDIAVSLYNIEHGMGYSNIDLIAWAIKPKAIRGYNSRLTFQNIDGCVLLSKIVSEKSTILISAANALATVLLFSAITLGLIVEWGLRKIYPAPEKKHAL
;
A
#
# COMPACT_ATOMS: atom_id res chain seq x y z
N MET A 1 12.42 -26.88 -20.79
CA MET A 1 12.01 -25.46 -20.72
C MET A 1 10.64 -25.35 -21.37
N SER A 2 9.60 -24.98 -20.60
CA SER A 2 8.27 -24.70 -21.15
C SER A 2 8.29 -23.34 -21.84
N GLU A 3 7.81 -23.24 -23.07
CA GLU A 3 7.55 -21.95 -23.72
C GLU A 3 6.75 -21.04 -22.78
N PRO A 4 7.06 -19.74 -22.68
CA PRO A 4 6.25 -18.83 -21.87
C PRO A 4 4.85 -18.81 -22.47
N ALA A 5 3.86 -19.27 -21.68
CA ALA A 5 2.47 -19.26 -22.10
C ALA A 5 2.12 -17.86 -22.62
N GLU A 6 1.64 -17.80 -23.87
CA GLU A 6 1.32 -16.56 -24.56
C GLU A 6 0.34 -15.73 -23.71
N VAL A 7 0.82 -14.60 -23.19
CA VAL A 7 0.04 -13.71 -22.32
C VAL A 7 -0.88 -12.88 -23.20
N LYS A 8 -2.19 -13.12 -23.11
CA LYS A 8 -3.19 -12.46 -23.98
C LYS A 8 -4.01 -11.42 -23.25
N ARG A 9 -4.25 -11.59 -21.94
CA ARG A 9 -5.10 -10.69 -21.16
C ARG A 9 -4.37 -10.19 -19.93
N ILE A 10 -4.12 -8.89 -19.90
CA ILE A 10 -3.43 -8.21 -18.80
C ILE A 10 -4.41 -7.28 -18.10
N LEU A 11 -4.48 -7.37 -16.78
CA LEU A 11 -5.19 -6.41 -15.93
C LEU A 11 -4.17 -5.49 -15.27
N VAL A 12 -4.25 -4.19 -15.52
CA VAL A 12 -3.46 -3.19 -14.80
C VAL A 12 -4.36 -2.55 -13.76
N ILE A 13 -3.99 -2.61 -12.47
CA ILE A 13 -4.77 -2.01 -11.39
C ILE A 13 -4.05 -0.76 -10.90
N ARG A 14 -4.58 0.40 -11.26
CA ARG A 14 -4.01 1.70 -10.89
C ARG A 14 -4.75 2.28 -9.70
N SER A 15 -4.00 2.73 -8.69
CA SER A 15 -4.55 3.56 -7.60
C SER A 15 -4.18 5.04 -7.72
N ALA A 16 -2.91 5.39 -7.93
CA ALA A 16 -2.43 6.78 -7.99
C ALA A 16 -0.95 6.85 -8.45
N THR A 17 -0.63 6.33 -9.63
CA THR A 17 0.78 6.11 -10.04
C THR A 17 1.22 6.94 -11.23
N ARG A 18 2.37 7.60 -11.11
CA ARG A 18 3.05 8.31 -12.21
C ARG A 18 3.71 7.37 -13.24
N ILE A 19 3.90 6.10 -12.88
CA ILE A 19 4.57 5.08 -13.70
C ILE A 19 3.64 4.34 -14.67
N LEU A 20 2.37 4.76 -14.81
CA LEU A 20 1.40 4.05 -15.66
C LEU A 20 1.92 3.93 -17.10
N ASN A 21 2.27 5.05 -17.74
CA ASN A 21 2.64 5.07 -19.16
C ASN A 21 3.86 4.18 -19.43
N ALA A 22 4.93 4.35 -18.63
CA ALA A 22 6.12 3.52 -18.71
C ALA A 22 5.81 2.02 -18.50
N THR A 23 4.87 1.71 -17.59
CA THR A 23 4.43 0.32 -17.38
C THR A 23 3.68 -0.21 -18.60
N LEU A 24 2.78 0.57 -19.19
CA LEU A 24 2.02 0.15 -20.38
C LEU A 24 2.94 -0.08 -21.57
N GLU A 25 3.91 0.81 -21.79
CA GLU A 25 4.94 0.66 -22.83
C GLU A 25 5.79 -0.60 -22.60
N ALA A 26 6.27 -0.83 -21.38
CA ALA A 26 7.03 -2.01 -21.03
C ALA A 26 6.21 -3.31 -21.26
N LEU A 27 4.94 -3.32 -20.86
CA LEU A 27 4.05 -4.47 -21.05
C LEU A 27 3.77 -4.74 -22.52
N LYS A 28 3.56 -3.71 -23.34
CA LYS A 28 3.38 -3.88 -24.79
C LYS A 28 4.67 -4.30 -25.49
N LYS A 29 5.84 -3.89 -24.99
CA LYS A 29 7.13 -4.37 -25.50
C LYS A 29 7.37 -5.83 -25.15
N GLU A 30 6.98 -6.27 -23.95
CA GLU A 30 7.10 -7.67 -23.51
C GLU A 30 6.02 -8.57 -24.13
N PHE A 31 4.80 -8.04 -24.31
CA PHE A 31 3.63 -8.75 -24.82
C PHE A 31 2.87 -7.91 -25.88
N PRO A 32 3.35 -7.87 -27.14
CA PRO A 32 2.81 -6.99 -28.17
C PRO A 32 1.31 -7.20 -28.46
N ASP A 33 0.90 -8.46 -28.57
CA ASP A 33 -0.46 -8.86 -28.94
C ASP A 33 -1.44 -8.96 -27.76
N SER A 34 -0.99 -8.59 -26.55
CA SER A 34 -1.81 -8.65 -25.35
C SER A 34 -2.88 -7.57 -25.32
N ARG A 35 -4.06 -7.87 -24.76
CA ARG A 35 -5.08 -6.87 -24.41
C ARG A 35 -4.89 -6.38 -22.99
N ILE A 36 -4.88 -5.06 -22.81
CA ILE A 36 -4.70 -4.41 -21.52
C ILE A 36 -6.04 -3.82 -21.06
N SER A 37 -6.56 -4.36 -19.95
CA SER A 37 -7.67 -3.77 -19.20
C SER A 37 -7.11 -2.95 -18.03
N LEU A 38 -7.49 -1.69 -17.91
CA LEU A 38 -7.10 -0.80 -16.83
C LEU A 38 -8.21 -0.66 -15.79
N LEU A 39 -7.96 -1.02 -14.53
CA LEU A 39 -8.85 -0.77 -13.41
C LEU A 39 -8.41 0.51 -12.71
N SER A 40 -9.26 1.55 -12.75
CA SER A 40 -8.93 2.89 -12.25
C SER A 40 -10.08 3.51 -11.42
N PRO A 41 -9.79 4.34 -10.40
CA PRO A 41 -10.81 5.14 -9.73
C PRO A 41 -11.46 6.13 -10.71
N GLN A 42 -12.75 6.37 -10.58
CA GLN A 42 -13.50 7.30 -11.45
C GLN A 42 -12.91 8.73 -11.47
N ALA A 43 -12.30 9.19 -10.36
CA ALA A 43 -11.64 10.49 -10.31
C ALA A 43 -10.41 10.61 -11.24
N ALA A 44 -9.83 9.48 -11.68
CA ALA A 44 -8.66 9.44 -12.55
C ALA A 44 -9.02 9.09 -14.01
N SER A 45 -10.25 8.63 -14.28
CA SER A 45 -10.61 8.05 -15.58
C SER A 45 -10.74 9.06 -16.73
N ALA A 46 -10.98 10.34 -16.45
CA ALA A 46 -11.25 11.36 -17.47
C ALA A 46 -10.09 11.58 -18.47
N SER A 47 -8.84 11.30 -18.08
CA SER A 47 -7.67 11.35 -19.00
C SER A 47 -7.24 9.99 -19.53
N GLU A 48 -7.79 8.90 -18.98
CA GLU A 48 -7.33 7.53 -19.18
C GLU A 48 -8.19 6.75 -20.17
N GLU A 49 -9.45 7.17 -20.36
CA GLU A 49 -10.38 6.59 -21.35
C GLU A 49 -9.84 6.60 -22.79
N THR A 50 -8.82 7.41 -23.08
CA THR A 50 -8.25 7.58 -24.43
C THR A 50 -6.79 7.14 -24.58
N HIS A 51 -6.22 6.41 -23.61
CA HIS A 51 -4.81 6.00 -23.73
C HIS A 51 -4.63 4.96 -24.86
N PRO A 52 -3.74 5.18 -25.86
CA PRO A 52 -3.67 4.35 -27.07
C PRO A 52 -3.25 2.89 -26.83
N LEU A 53 -2.59 2.63 -25.71
CA LEU A 53 -2.15 1.28 -25.31
C LEU A 53 -3.16 0.52 -24.41
N VAL A 54 -4.29 1.15 -24.05
CA VAL A 54 -5.32 0.56 -23.18
C VAL A 54 -6.54 0.19 -24.02
N ASP A 55 -6.92 -1.08 -23.98
CA ASP A 55 -8.06 -1.59 -24.76
C ASP A 55 -9.39 -1.36 -24.04
N GLU A 56 -9.38 -1.35 -22.71
CA GLU A 56 -10.58 -1.23 -21.90
C GLU A 56 -10.27 -0.56 -20.56
N VAL A 57 -11.07 0.42 -20.17
CA VAL A 57 -11.02 1.01 -18.83
C VAL A 57 -12.22 0.53 -18.02
N VAL A 58 -11.95 -0.09 -16.87
CA VAL A 58 -12.93 -0.45 -15.87
C VAL A 58 -12.84 0.59 -14.75
N THR A 59 -13.86 1.43 -14.65
CA THR A 59 -13.93 2.47 -13.62
C THR A 59 -14.55 1.95 -12.34
N LEU A 60 -14.01 2.39 -11.20
CA LEU A 60 -14.61 2.17 -9.89
C LEU A 60 -15.14 3.49 -9.33
N ASP A 61 -16.44 3.51 -9.03
CA ASP A 61 -17.09 4.58 -8.28
C ASP A 61 -16.72 4.46 -6.80
N VAL A 62 -15.50 4.92 -6.48
CA VAL A 62 -14.95 4.90 -5.12
C VAL A 62 -14.50 6.30 -4.79
N LYS A 63 -15.15 6.91 -3.78
CA LYS A 63 -14.82 8.25 -3.27
C LYS A 63 -13.53 8.31 -2.43
N GLY A 64 -12.81 7.21 -2.31
CA GLY A 64 -11.66 7.07 -1.41
C GLY A 64 -10.69 5.99 -1.88
N ARG A 65 -10.05 5.31 -0.92
CA ARG A 65 -9.04 4.29 -1.27
C ARG A 65 -9.69 3.05 -1.89
N MET A 66 -9.09 2.53 -2.96
CA MET A 66 -9.50 1.26 -3.54
C MET A 66 -9.25 0.12 -2.54
N THR A 67 -10.30 -0.64 -2.26
CA THR A 67 -10.28 -1.84 -1.42
C THR A 67 -11.10 -2.94 -2.08
N LEU A 68 -10.86 -4.19 -1.69
CA LEU A 68 -11.63 -5.32 -2.23
C LEU A 68 -13.14 -5.18 -1.95
N CYS A 69 -13.50 -4.63 -0.79
CA CYS A 69 -14.91 -4.39 -0.43
C CYS A 69 -15.54 -3.30 -1.29
N ALA A 70 -14.79 -2.25 -1.62
CA ALA A 70 -15.27 -1.14 -2.45
C ALA A 70 -15.47 -1.51 -3.92
N LEU A 71 -14.86 -2.60 -4.39
CA LEU A 71 -15.03 -3.11 -5.76
C LEU A 71 -16.49 -3.50 -6.06
N GLY A 72 -17.21 -3.98 -5.04
CA GLY A 72 -18.56 -4.52 -5.21
C GLY A 72 -18.58 -5.90 -5.86
N MET A 73 -19.58 -6.72 -5.50
CA MET A 73 -19.66 -8.12 -5.94
C MET A 73 -19.87 -8.27 -7.45
N LYS A 74 -20.57 -7.31 -8.09
CA LYS A 74 -20.89 -7.34 -9.53
C LYS A 74 -19.61 -7.15 -10.36
N GLN A 75 -18.86 -6.08 -10.10
CA GLN A 75 -17.59 -5.79 -10.78
C GLN A 75 -16.55 -6.88 -10.47
N PHE A 76 -16.48 -7.36 -9.23
CA PHE A 76 -15.60 -8.47 -8.87
C PHE A 76 -15.86 -9.71 -9.74
N ARG A 77 -17.12 -10.12 -9.88
CA ARG A 77 -17.49 -11.27 -10.74
C ARG A 77 -17.17 -11.01 -12.20
N GLN A 78 -17.37 -9.79 -12.70
CA GLN A 78 -17.05 -9.41 -14.08
C GLN A 78 -15.55 -9.54 -14.34
N LEU A 79 -14.71 -8.98 -13.47
CA LEU A 79 -13.24 -9.07 -13.57
C LEU A 79 -12.77 -10.52 -13.51
N ARG A 80 -13.31 -11.32 -12.58
CA ARG A 80 -12.94 -12.73 -12.44
C ARG A 80 -13.34 -13.58 -13.65
N ARG A 81 -14.46 -13.26 -14.32
CA ARG A 81 -14.91 -13.95 -15.54
C ARG A 81 -13.98 -13.70 -16.74
N LYS A 82 -13.23 -12.59 -16.76
CA LYS A 82 -12.30 -12.26 -17.85
C LYS A 82 -11.07 -13.17 -17.90
N LYS A 83 -10.75 -13.89 -16.82
CA LYS A 83 -9.64 -14.85 -16.73
C LYS A 83 -8.32 -14.24 -17.23
N PHE A 84 -7.82 -13.24 -16.51
CA PHE A 84 -6.56 -12.58 -16.85
C PHE A 84 -5.38 -13.53 -16.70
N ASP A 85 -4.41 -13.42 -17.59
CA ASP A 85 -3.14 -14.14 -17.51
C ASP A 85 -2.24 -13.45 -16.49
N ILE A 86 -2.13 -12.12 -16.58
CA ILE A 86 -1.33 -11.31 -15.66
C ILE A 86 -2.19 -10.21 -15.04
N ALA A 87 -2.05 -9.99 -13.74
CA ALA A 87 -2.46 -8.73 -13.12
C ALA A 87 -1.24 -7.94 -12.64
N VAL A 88 -1.19 -6.65 -12.95
CA VAL A 88 -0.13 -5.73 -12.54
C VAL A 88 -0.68 -4.75 -11.52
N SER A 89 -0.17 -4.79 -10.29
CA SER A 89 -0.53 -3.84 -9.25
C SER A 89 0.31 -2.56 -9.38
N LEU A 90 -0.39 -1.45 -9.60
CA LEU A 90 0.19 -0.11 -9.65
C LEU A 90 -0.37 0.72 -8.49
N TYR A 91 0.47 0.94 -7.48
CA TYR A 91 0.20 1.91 -6.42
C TYR A 91 1.46 2.73 -6.14
N ASN A 92 1.32 3.82 -5.39
CA ASN A 92 2.45 4.69 -5.06
C ASN A 92 3.40 3.99 -4.07
N ILE A 93 4.63 3.70 -4.49
CA ILE A 93 5.65 2.98 -3.69
C ILE A 93 6.61 3.96 -2.98
N GLU A 94 6.33 5.27 -3.00
CA GLU A 94 7.22 6.33 -2.49
C GLU A 94 7.81 6.07 -1.08
N HIS A 95 7.18 5.23 -0.24
CA HIS A 95 7.63 4.96 1.12
C HIS A 95 8.05 3.50 1.38
N GLY A 96 8.14 2.65 0.36
CA GLY A 96 8.55 1.23 0.48
C GLY A 96 7.54 0.31 1.19
N MET A 97 6.70 0.85 2.09
CA MET A 97 5.53 0.19 2.65
C MET A 97 4.38 0.30 1.65
N GLY A 98 4.33 -0.67 0.75
CA GLY A 98 3.34 -0.66 -0.31
C GLY A 98 1.90 -0.79 0.17
N TYR A 99 0.96 -0.34 -0.64
CA TYR A 99 -0.47 -0.39 -0.32
C TYR A 99 -1.03 -1.78 -0.63
N SER A 100 -1.16 -2.65 0.39
CA SER A 100 -1.47 -4.08 0.19
C SER A 100 -2.85 -4.34 -0.40
N ASN A 101 -3.77 -3.37 -0.32
CA ASN A 101 -5.14 -3.52 -0.81
C ASN A 101 -5.22 -3.68 -2.33
N ILE A 102 -4.31 -3.08 -3.10
CA ILE A 102 -4.28 -3.24 -4.57
C ILE A 102 -3.80 -4.63 -4.93
N ASP A 103 -2.77 -5.12 -4.23
CA ASP A 103 -2.27 -6.48 -4.40
C ASP A 103 -3.34 -7.51 -3.98
N LEU A 104 -4.13 -7.22 -2.93
CA LEU A 104 -5.26 -8.04 -2.51
C LEU A 104 -6.35 -8.10 -3.60
N ILE A 105 -6.65 -6.98 -4.27
CA ILE A 105 -7.59 -6.98 -5.40
C ILE A 105 -7.04 -7.84 -6.55
N ALA A 106 -5.77 -7.64 -6.92
CA ALA A 106 -5.11 -8.43 -7.95
C ALA A 106 -5.16 -9.93 -7.63
N TRP A 107 -4.88 -10.30 -6.38
CA TRP A 107 -4.91 -11.67 -5.90
C TRP A 107 -6.31 -12.27 -5.88
N ALA A 108 -7.32 -11.51 -5.43
CA ALA A 108 -8.69 -11.97 -5.36
C ALA A 108 -9.31 -12.25 -6.74
N ILE A 109 -8.85 -11.55 -7.78
CA ILE A 109 -9.28 -11.77 -9.19
C ILE A 109 -8.77 -13.10 -9.74
N LYS A 110 -7.72 -13.69 -9.14
CA LYS A 110 -7.08 -14.96 -9.51
C LYS A 110 -6.58 -15.01 -10.96
N PRO A 111 -5.68 -14.10 -11.37
CA PRO A 111 -4.95 -14.25 -12.63
C PRO A 111 -3.98 -15.44 -12.56
N LYS A 112 -3.37 -15.84 -13.69
CA LYS A 112 -2.33 -16.88 -13.68
C LYS A 112 -1.05 -16.42 -12.98
N ALA A 113 -0.71 -15.13 -13.11
CA ALA A 113 0.41 -14.50 -12.41
C ALA A 113 0.04 -13.08 -11.95
N ILE A 114 0.67 -12.64 -10.86
CA ILE A 114 0.52 -11.28 -10.35
C ILE A 114 1.91 -10.65 -10.32
N ARG A 115 2.03 -9.46 -10.88
CA ARG A 115 3.24 -8.66 -10.83
C ARG A 115 2.95 -7.35 -10.11
N GLY A 116 3.94 -6.83 -9.41
CA GLY A 116 3.93 -5.46 -8.93
C GLY A 116 5.34 -4.92 -8.91
N TYR A 117 5.48 -3.72 -8.36
CA TYR A 117 6.76 -3.05 -8.26
C TYR A 117 7.26 -3.07 -6.82
N ASN A 118 8.57 -3.28 -6.66
CA ASN A 118 9.23 -3.10 -5.38
C ASN A 118 9.66 -1.63 -5.16
N SER A 119 10.30 -1.34 -4.03
CA SER A 119 10.84 -0.01 -3.71
C SER A 119 11.91 0.51 -4.69
N ARG A 120 12.46 -0.37 -5.53
CA ARG A 120 13.44 -0.05 -6.57
C ARG A 120 12.81 0.09 -7.97
N LEU A 121 11.47 0.08 -8.06
CA LEU A 121 10.73 0.15 -9.31
C LEU A 121 11.07 -0.98 -10.30
N THR A 122 11.46 -2.15 -9.80
CA THR A 122 11.62 -3.36 -10.63
C THR A 122 10.42 -4.28 -10.47
N PHE A 123 10.03 -4.97 -11.54
CA PHE A 123 8.97 -5.97 -11.50
C PHE A 123 9.33 -7.12 -10.55
N GLN A 124 8.37 -7.48 -9.71
CA GLN A 124 8.43 -8.63 -8.83
C GLN A 124 7.12 -9.42 -8.92
N ASN A 125 7.21 -10.75 -8.93
CA ASN A 125 6.03 -11.60 -8.80
C ASN A 125 5.48 -11.52 -7.37
N ILE A 126 4.18 -11.30 -7.25
CA ILE A 126 3.47 -11.24 -5.98
C ILE A 126 2.73 -12.55 -5.76
N ASP A 127 3.33 -13.41 -4.95
CA ASP A 127 2.66 -14.64 -4.50
C ASP A 127 1.87 -14.42 -3.21
N GLY A 128 1.02 -15.38 -2.85
CA GLY A 128 0.20 -15.30 -1.63
C GLY A 128 1.02 -15.11 -0.35
N CYS A 129 2.22 -15.70 -0.27
CA CYS A 129 3.12 -15.52 0.88
C CYS A 129 3.68 -14.09 0.97
N VAL A 130 4.10 -13.52 -0.16
CA VAL A 130 4.58 -12.13 -0.25
C VAL A 130 3.46 -11.16 0.11
N LEU A 131 2.25 -11.42 -0.38
CA LEU A 131 1.06 -10.64 -0.04
C LEU A 131 0.76 -10.69 1.47
N LEU A 132 0.75 -11.87 2.07
CA LEU A 132 0.52 -12.05 3.51
C LEU A 132 1.59 -11.33 4.34
N SER A 133 2.87 -11.51 4.00
CA SER A 133 3.98 -10.81 4.65
C SER A 133 3.80 -9.30 4.59
N LYS A 134 3.39 -8.77 3.44
CA LYS A 134 3.14 -7.34 3.24
C LYS A 134 1.96 -6.82 4.07
N ILE A 135 0.85 -7.56 4.11
CA ILE A 135 -0.31 -7.22 4.94
C ILE A 135 0.09 -7.22 6.42
N VAL A 136 0.80 -8.26 6.88
CA VAL A 136 1.26 -8.36 8.26
C VAL A 136 2.19 -7.21 8.60
N SER A 137 3.17 -6.90 7.74
CA SER A 137 4.09 -5.78 7.94
C SER A 137 3.38 -4.42 7.98
N GLU A 138 2.39 -4.20 7.11
CA GLU A 138 1.62 -2.95 7.10
C GLU A 138 0.83 -2.79 8.41
N LYS A 139 0.19 -3.86 8.89
CA LYS A 139 -0.62 -3.82 10.12
C LYS A 139 0.23 -3.84 11.40
N SER A 140 1.35 -4.56 11.41
CA SER A 140 2.25 -4.64 12.57
C SER A 140 2.96 -3.31 12.81
N THR A 141 3.32 -2.58 11.76
CA THR A 141 3.92 -1.24 11.89
C THR A 141 2.99 -0.27 12.62
N ILE A 142 1.68 -0.36 12.38
CA ILE A 142 0.67 0.44 13.10
C ILE A 142 0.63 0.06 14.59
N LEU A 143 0.64 -1.25 14.90
CA LEU A 143 0.64 -1.73 16.28
C LEU A 143 1.90 -1.31 17.05
N ILE A 144 3.08 -1.43 16.43
CA ILE A 144 4.35 -1.00 17.01
C ILE A 144 4.36 0.52 17.23
N SER A 145 3.85 1.29 16.26
CA SER A 145 3.75 2.74 16.39
C SER A 145 2.82 3.15 17.55
N ALA A 146 1.69 2.46 17.73
CA ALA A 146 0.78 2.69 18.84
C ALA A 146 1.40 2.32 20.20
N ALA A 147 2.10 1.19 20.27
CA ALA A 147 2.81 0.77 21.48
C ALA A 147 3.91 1.77 21.87
N ASN A 148 4.67 2.27 20.89
CA ASN A 148 5.69 3.31 21.12
C ASN A 148 5.08 4.63 21.60
N ALA A 149 3.94 5.04 21.05
CA ALA A 149 3.22 6.23 21.50
C ALA A 149 2.75 6.08 22.96
N LEU A 150 2.18 4.93 23.33
CA LEU A 150 1.78 4.63 24.71
C LEU A 150 2.97 4.62 25.67
N ALA A 151 4.08 3.98 25.30
CA ALA A 151 5.30 3.97 26.10
C ALA A 151 5.84 5.39 26.32
N THR A 152 5.77 6.24 25.28
CA THR A 152 6.18 7.64 25.37
C THR A 152 5.31 8.42 26.34
N VAL A 153 3.98 8.27 26.27
CA VAL A 153 3.05 8.92 27.22
C VAL A 153 3.32 8.47 28.66
N LEU A 154 3.53 7.18 28.89
CA LEU A 154 3.84 6.64 30.22
C LEU A 154 5.16 7.20 30.75
N LEU A 155 6.20 7.24 29.92
CA LEU A 155 7.50 7.79 30.30
C LEU A 155 7.40 9.26 30.71
N PHE A 156 6.77 10.10 29.90
CA PHE A 156 6.60 11.52 30.23
C PHE A 156 5.73 11.73 31.47
N SER A 157 4.70 10.89 31.67
CA SER A 157 3.88 10.94 32.88
C SER A 157 4.71 10.60 34.13
N ALA A 158 5.55 9.56 34.06
CA ALA A 158 6.41 9.16 35.16
C ALA A 158 7.45 10.24 35.50
N ILE A 159 8.08 10.84 34.49
CA ILE A 159 9.02 11.96 34.68
C ILE A 159 8.31 13.15 35.34
N THR A 160 7.13 13.51 34.85
CA THR A 160 6.35 14.65 35.38
C THR A 160 5.93 14.40 36.83
N LEU A 161 5.45 13.21 37.16
CA LEU A 161 5.15 12.79 38.54
C LEU A 161 6.39 12.85 39.43
N GLY A 162 7.53 12.34 38.94
CA GLY A 162 8.80 12.41 39.66
C GLY A 162 9.21 13.84 40.00
N LEU A 163 9.10 14.77 39.03
CA LEU A 163 9.39 16.19 39.24
C LEU A 163 8.42 16.86 40.21
N ILE A 164 7.12 16.53 40.16
CA ILE A 164 6.12 17.05 41.10
C ILE A 164 6.40 16.56 42.53
N VAL A 165 6.71 15.27 42.68
CA VAL A 165 7.06 14.68 43.99
C VAL A 165 8.33 15.31 44.53
N GLU A 166 9.37 15.44 43.71
CA GLU A 166 10.62 16.10 44.10
C GLU A 166 10.38 17.54 44.54
N TRP A 167 9.59 18.30 43.76
CA TRP A 167 9.22 19.66 44.11
C TRP A 167 8.45 19.76 45.44
N GLY A 168 7.50 18.85 45.67
CA GLY A 168 6.76 18.75 46.93
C GLY A 168 7.67 18.41 48.11
N LEU A 169 8.60 17.46 47.94
CA LEU A 169 9.57 17.10 48.97
C LEU A 169 10.50 18.26 49.32
N ARG A 170 10.98 19.03 48.34
CA ARG A 170 11.80 20.23 48.58
C ARG A 170 11.05 21.32 49.34
N LYS A 171 9.72 21.40 49.18
CA LYS A 171 8.86 22.32 49.95
C LYS A 171 8.73 21.91 51.41
N ILE A 172 8.64 20.61 51.70
CA ILE A 172 8.48 20.06 53.05
C ILE A 172 9.83 19.98 53.79
N TYR A 173 10.88 19.59 53.07
CA TYR A 173 12.25 19.47 53.56
C TYR A 173 13.15 20.44 52.79
N PRO A 174 13.12 21.74 53.12
CA PRO A 174 14.02 22.71 52.51
C PRO A 174 15.47 22.31 52.80
N ALA A 175 16.32 22.38 51.78
CA ALA A 175 17.74 22.07 51.93
C ALA A 175 18.37 22.99 52.98
N PRO A 176 19.32 22.50 53.80
CA PRO A 176 20.01 23.34 54.76
C PRO A 176 20.71 24.48 54.03
N GLU A 177 20.40 25.70 54.44
CA GLU A 177 20.96 26.93 53.89
C GLU A 177 22.48 26.88 54.05
N LYS A 178 23.21 26.82 52.93
CA LYS A 178 24.69 26.94 52.96
C LYS A 178 24.99 28.37 53.38
N LYS A 179 25.24 28.57 54.68
CA LYS A 179 25.85 29.80 55.18
C LYS A 179 27.20 29.96 54.48
N HIS A 180 27.29 30.93 53.59
CA HIS A 180 28.57 31.41 53.09
C HIS A 180 29.36 31.94 54.29
N ALA A 181 30.35 31.18 54.73
CA ALA A 181 31.37 31.66 55.63
C ALA A 181 32.21 32.68 54.84
N LEU A 182 32.07 33.95 55.22
CA LEU A 182 32.97 35.05 54.89
C LEU A 182 34.33 34.83 55.57
#